data_AF-A0A523S2N4-F1
#
_entry.id   AF-A0A523S2N4-F1
#
_cell.length_a   1.000
_cell.length_b   1.000
_cell.length_c   1.000
_cell.angle_alpha   90.00
_cell.angle_beta   90.00
_cell.angle_gamma   90.00
#
_symmetry.space_group_name_H-M   'P 1'
#
loop_
_entity.id
_entity.type
_entity.pdbx_description
1 polymer ?
#
loop_
_entity_poly.entity_id
_entity_poly.type
_entity_poly.pdbx_seq_one_letter_code
_entity_poly.pdbx_strand_id
1 'polypeptide(L)'
;MEVTIAFFATGAVVLAFTFWRIGIFRAHSKFIRNLCDAYQCNGIDLSGDTSYTNCISHRWTLNNIVGKKHGRLGHRFQDLLFYNTFTTTIWFSLIFGIGIMVFGVILIRSIEIAGFLLIIFLIGAFAILGSGEAKTSEDLLSMLRSHEIEELSKQDYAYAATALDSIKKDLILSFIVGSILVIFSPWGELAPVLAASIISTFTVYMIWNPTIFLSGFSVPLAVLYLIAAWPILAIIIIFGIRKVRRSAEETDQRAPQV
;
A
#
# COMPACT_ATOMS: atom_id res chain seq x y z
N MET A 1 24.90 -13.28 -6.31
CA MET A 1 24.11 -14.16 -5.39
C MET A 1 23.37 -13.41 -4.29
N GLU A 2 23.82 -12.21 -3.91
CA GLU A 2 23.27 -11.44 -2.79
C GLU A 2 21.78 -11.08 -2.96
N VAL A 3 21.37 -10.68 -4.17
CA VAL A 3 19.98 -10.28 -4.45
C VAL A 3 19.02 -11.46 -4.36
N THR A 4 19.41 -12.62 -4.89
CA THR A 4 18.64 -13.87 -4.77
C THR A 4 18.44 -14.29 -3.31
N ILE A 5 19.51 -14.23 -2.50
CA ILE A 5 19.43 -14.54 -1.07
C ILE A 5 18.49 -13.56 -0.37
N ALA A 6 18.54 -12.27 -0.70
CA ALA A 6 17.68 -11.28 -0.09
C ALA A 6 16.21 -11.41 -0.47
N PHE A 7 15.88 -11.73 -1.72
CA PHE A 7 14.51 -12.08 -2.13
C PHE A 7 13.98 -13.26 -1.33
N PHE A 8 14.77 -14.33 -1.26
CA PHE A 8 14.38 -15.53 -0.54
C PHE A 8 14.20 -15.27 0.97
N ALA A 9 15.19 -14.62 1.61
CA ALA A 9 15.15 -14.32 3.04
C ALA A 9 13.98 -13.38 3.39
N THR A 10 13.77 -12.33 2.60
CA THR A 10 12.66 -11.38 2.81
C THR A 10 11.32 -12.08 2.60
N GLY A 11 11.17 -12.86 1.53
CA GLY A 11 9.97 -13.63 1.27
C GLY A 11 9.66 -14.65 2.37
N ALA A 12 10.68 -15.37 2.85
CA ALA A 12 10.54 -16.32 3.95
C ALA A 12 10.11 -15.64 5.25
N VAL A 13 10.68 -14.48 5.59
CA VAL A 13 10.29 -13.72 6.79
C VAL A 13 8.85 -13.21 6.67
N VAL A 14 8.46 -12.67 5.51
CA VAL A 14 7.07 -12.23 5.24
C VAL A 14 6.09 -13.40 5.40
N LEU A 15 6.41 -14.57 4.84
CA LEU A 15 5.57 -15.77 4.96
C LEU A 15 5.48 -16.26 6.41
N ALA A 16 6.61 -16.34 7.12
CA ALA A 16 6.63 -16.75 8.52
C ALA A 16 5.77 -15.82 9.39
N PHE A 17 5.87 -14.52 9.19
CA PHE A 17 5.04 -13.54 9.88
C PHE A 17 3.56 -13.65 9.50
N THR A 18 3.26 -13.90 8.22
CA THR A 18 1.90 -14.14 7.73
C THR A 18 1.29 -15.38 8.39
N PHE A 19 2.03 -16.49 8.49
CA PHE A 19 1.59 -17.70 9.20
C PHE A 19 1.32 -17.44 10.68
N TRP A 20 2.16 -16.64 11.35
CA TRP A 20 1.91 -16.21 12.71
C TRP A 20 0.60 -15.41 12.84
N ARG A 21 0.38 -14.41 11.98
CA ARG A 21 -0.87 -13.61 11.97
C ARG A 21 -2.10 -14.46 11.64
N ILE A 22 -1.99 -15.51 10.82
CA ILE A 22 -3.09 -16.47 10.60
C ILE A 22 -3.54 -17.12 11.92
N GLY A 23 -2.62 -17.41 12.83
CA GLY A 23 -2.95 -17.93 14.17
C GLY A 23 -3.81 -16.95 14.98
N ILE A 24 -3.44 -15.67 14.98
CA ILE A 24 -4.19 -14.59 15.64
C ILE A 24 -5.56 -14.39 14.97
N PHE A 25 -5.61 -14.38 13.63
CA PHE A 25 -6.84 -14.30 12.86
C PHE A 25 -7.83 -15.42 13.20
N ARG A 26 -7.36 -16.67 13.37
CA ARG A 26 -8.22 -17.78 13.79
C ARG A 26 -8.84 -17.55 15.16
N ALA A 27 -8.12 -16.94 16.09
CA ALA A 27 -8.66 -16.59 17.41
C ALA A 27 -9.77 -15.54 17.32
N HIS A 28 -9.59 -14.49 16.50
CA HIS A 28 -10.63 -13.49 16.26
C HIS A 28 -11.83 -14.05 15.49
N SER A 29 -11.60 -14.92 14.50
CA SER A 29 -12.67 -15.59 13.77
C SER A 29 -13.52 -16.48 14.69
N LYS A 30 -12.90 -17.18 15.64
CA LYS A 30 -13.63 -17.96 16.65
C LYS A 30 -14.47 -17.07 17.57
N PHE A 31 -13.92 -15.93 18.00
CA PHE A 31 -14.67 -14.95 18.79
C PHE A 31 -15.91 -14.44 18.05
N ILE A 32 -15.77 -14.08 16.77
CA ILE A 32 -16.88 -13.59 15.94
C ILE A 32 -17.95 -14.68 15.74
N ARG A 33 -17.55 -15.95 15.55
CA ARG A 33 -18.49 -17.07 15.50
C ARG A 33 -19.28 -17.21 16.79
N ASN A 34 -18.62 -17.16 17.94
CA ASN A 34 -19.30 -17.21 19.25
C ASN A 34 -20.26 -16.03 19.44
N LEU A 35 -19.87 -14.83 19.00
CA LEU A 35 -20.74 -13.65 19.02
C LEU A 35 -21.98 -13.88 18.14
N CYS A 36 -21.79 -14.57 17.02
CA CYS A 36 -22.87 -14.84 16.09
C CYS A 36 -23.88 -15.86 16.60
N ASP A 37 -23.38 -16.91 17.24
CA ASP A 37 -24.21 -17.93 17.88
C ASP A 37 -25.03 -17.31 19.02
N ALA A 38 -24.48 -16.34 19.76
CA ALA A 38 -25.17 -15.64 20.84
C ALA A 38 -26.29 -14.70 20.36
N TYR A 39 -26.07 -13.94 19.27
CA TYR A 39 -26.99 -12.88 18.82
C TYR A 39 -27.83 -13.20 17.57
N GLN A 40 -27.73 -14.42 17.04
CA GLN A 40 -28.43 -14.89 15.84
C GLN A 40 -28.29 -13.90 14.66
N CYS A 41 -27.13 -13.92 13.99
CA CYS A 41 -26.80 -12.94 12.93
C CYS A 41 -27.60 -13.05 11.64
N ASN A 42 -28.47 -14.04 11.49
CA ASN A 42 -29.27 -14.21 10.29
C ASN A 42 -30.16 -12.96 10.11
N GLY A 43 -29.79 -12.08 9.18
CA GLY A 43 -30.50 -10.83 8.88
C GLY A 43 -29.79 -9.53 9.26
N ILE A 44 -28.52 -9.57 9.72
CA ILE A 44 -27.71 -8.34 9.86
C ILE A 44 -27.13 -7.99 8.49
N ASP A 45 -27.39 -6.77 8.03
CA ASP A 45 -26.86 -6.27 6.78
C ASP A 45 -25.38 -5.89 6.93
N LEU A 46 -24.52 -6.56 6.17
CA LEU A 46 -23.07 -6.32 6.14
C LEU A 46 -22.65 -5.46 4.93
N SER A 47 -23.61 -4.99 4.13
CA SER A 47 -23.37 -4.22 2.90
C SER A 47 -22.78 -2.83 3.14
N GLY A 48 -22.93 -2.29 4.36
CA GLY A 48 -22.54 -0.92 4.70
C GLY A 48 -23.60 0.15 4.44
N ASP A 49 -24.79 -0.22 3.94
CA ASP A 49 -25.91 0.71 3.71
C ASP A 49 -26.67 1.06 5.00
N THR A 50 -26.50 0.26 6.07
CA THR A 50 -27.15 0.47 7.36
C THR A 50 -26.22 1.18 8.36
N SER A 51 -26.66 2.34 8.84
CA SER A 51 -25.95 3.08 9.89
C SER A 51 -26.25 2.49 11.27
N TYR A 52 -25.30 1.73 11.80
CA TYR A 52 -25.35 1.19 13.15
C TYR A 52 -24.95 2.27 14.17
N THR A 53 -25.93 2.85 14.86
CA THR A 53 -25.73 3.91 15.87
C THR A 53 -25.90 3.36 17.29
N ASN A 54 -25.12 3.89 18.25
CA ASN A 54 -25.13 3.53 19.68
C ASN A 54 -24.52 2.17 20.10
N CYS A 55 -23.47 1.69 19.42
CA CYS A 55 -22.69 0.53 19.87
C CYS A 55 -21.26 0.90 20.33
N ILE A 56 -20.62 0.00 21.08
CA ILE A 56 -19.27 0.18 21.65
C ILE A 56 -18.24 0.34 20.51
N SER A 57 -18.39 -0.46 19.47
CA SER A 57 -17.58 -0.40 18.24
C SER A 57 -17.75 0.92 17.49
N HIS A 58 -18.96 1.48 17.38
CA HIS A 58 -19.19 2.80 16.78
C HIS A 58 -18.53 3.93 17.59
N ARG A 59 -18.65 3.91 18.93
CA ARG A 59 -18.00 4.91 19.80
C ARG A 59 -16.47 4.83 19.70
N TRP A 60 -15.91 3.63 19.65
CA TRP A 60 -14.47 3.43 19.45
C TRP A 60 -14.01 3.91 18.06
N THR A 61 -14.79 3.61 17.02
CA THR A 61 -14.52 4.02 15.63
C THR A 61 -14.53 5.55 15.51
N LEU A 62 -15.52 6.22 16.11
CA LEU A 62 -15.55 7.68 16.17
C LEU A 62 -14.33 8.25 16.91
N ASN A 63 -13.91 7.64 18.02
CA ASN A 63 -12.79 8.16 18.81
C ASN A 63 -11.41 7.86 18.19
N ASN A 64 -11.26 6.76 17.47
CA ASN A 64 -9.95 6.30 16.95
C ASN A 64 -9.75 6.50 15.45
N ILE A 65 -10.81 6.51 14.65
CA ILE A 65 -10.74 6.66 13.18
C ILE A 65 -11.19 8.07 12.78
N VAL A 66 -12.32 8.55 13.30
CA VAL A 66 -12.84 9.90 12.98
C VAL A 66 -12.13 10.98 13.83
N GLY A 67 -11.83 10.68 15.09
CA GLY A 67 -11.14 11.57 16.03
C GLY A 67 -9.64 11.71 15.78
N LYS A 68 -8.98 10.69 15.21
CA LYS A 68 -7.60 10.81 14.73
C LYS A 68 -7.60 11.27 13.27
N LYS A 69 -7.53 12.59 13.10
CA LYS A 69 -7.06 13.23 11.86
C LYS A 69 -5.90 12.40 11.29
N HIS A 70 -6.08 11.91 10.06
CA HIS A 70 -5.04 11.27 9.27
C HIS A 70 -3.72 12.01 9.44
N GLY A 71 -2.65 11.24 9.67
CA GLY A 71 -1.35 11.62 10.21
C GLY A 71 -0.98 13.11 10.22
N ARG A 72 -0.44 13.59 11.34
CA ARG A 72 0.20 14.93 11.50
C ARG A 72 1.04 15.38 10.29
N LEU A 73 1.64 14.45 9.55
CA LEU A 73 2.34 14.69 8.29
C LEU A 73 1.42 15.04 7.12
N GLY A 74 0.32 14.33 6.92
CA GLY A 74 -0.63 14.55 5.82
C GLY A 74 -1.36 15.87 5.92
N HIS A 75 -1.80 16.28 7.12
CA HIS A 75 -2.43 17.58 7.32
C HIS A 75 -1.42 18.73 7.11
N ARG A 76 -0.17 18.56 7.58
CA ARG A 76 0.92 19.51 7.28
C ARG A 76 1.22 19.58 5.79
N PHE A 77 1.21 18.45 5.08
CA PHE A 77 1.45 18.39 3.64
C PHE A 77 0.33 19.06 2.84
N GLN A 78 -0.92 18.83 3.24
CA GLN A 78 -2.09 19.49 2.66
C GLN A 78 -2.08 20.99 2.94
N ASP A 79 -1.78 21.41 4.18
CA ASP A 79 -1.65 22.83 4.52
C ASP A 79 -0.49 23.50 3.75
N LEU A 80 0.65 22.82 3.59
CA LEU A 80 1.80 23.32 2.80
C LEU A 80 1.50 23.44 1.29
N LEU A 81 0.71 22.53 0.73
CA LEU A 81 0.29 22.58 -0.67
C LEU A 81 -0.78 23.63 -0.92
N PHE A 82 -1.66 23.87 0.05
CA PHE A 82 -2.79 24.80 -0.09
C PHE A 82 -2.37 26.27 0.08
N TYR A 83 -1.43 26.57 0.99
CA TYR A 83 -1.02 27.95 1.27
C TYR A 83 0.20 28.42 0.47
N ASN A 84 1.05 27.52 -0.04
CA ASN A 84 2.32 27.88 -0.69
C ASN A 84 2.68 26.98 -1.88
N THR A 85 1.70 26.64 -2.72
CA THR A 85 1.85 25.66 -3.81
C THR A 85 3.09 25.90 -4.67
N PHE A 86 3.41 27.15 -5.02
CA PHE A 86 4.57 27.48 -5.86
C PHE A 86 5.91 27.22 -5.16
N THR A 87 6.06 27.72 -3.93
CA THR A 87 7.28 27.55 -3.11
C THR A 87 7.50 26.09 -2.73
N THR A 88 6.43 25.39 -2.36
CA THR A 88 6.46 23.96 -2.01
C THR A 88 6.85 23.12 -3.21
N THR A 89 6.35 23.45 -4.42
CA THR A 89 6.73 22.75 -5.66
C THR A 89 8.20 22.97 -6.02
N ILE A 90 8.73 24.19 -5.83
CA ILE A 90 10.16 24.49 -6.04
C ILE A 90 11.04 23.74 -5.03
N TRP A 91 10.64 23.69 -3.76
CA TRP A 91 11.38 22.92 -2.75
C TRP A 91 11.36 21.42 -3.04
N PHE A 92 10.21 20.85 -3.43
CA PHE A 92 10.15 19.45 -3.82
C PHE A 92 10.94 19.17 -5.09
N SER A 93 10.87 20.02 -6.12
CA SER A 93 11.66 19.81 -7.34
C SER A 93 13.16 19.90 -7.08
N LEU A 94 13.60 20.75 -6.15
CA LEU A 94 14.99 20.88 -5.75
C LEU A 94 15.45 19.68 -4.90
N ILE A 95 14.63 19.22 -3.94
CA ILE A 95 14.93 18.03 -3.13
C ILE A 95 14.93 16.77 -4.00
N PHE A 96 13.95 16.61 -4.90
CA PHE A 96 13.90 15.49 -5.83
C PHE A 96 15.00 15.59 -6.89
N GLY A 97 15.33 16.79 -7.38
CA GLY A 97 16.40 17.00 -8.35
C GLY A 97 17.78 16.68 -7.78
N ILE A 98 18.07 17.17 -6.57
CA ILE A 98 19.28 16.80 -5.82
C ILE A 98 19.24 15.32 -5.45
N GLY A 99 18.07 14.80 -5.06
CA GLY A 99 17.85 13.37 -4.79
C GLY A 99 18.20 12.51 -5.99
N ILE A 100 17.72 12.85 -7.19
CA ILE A 100 17.98 12.15 -8.45
C ILE A 100 19.45 12.28 -8.87
N MET A 101 20.08 13.44 -8.68
CA MET A 101 21.52 13.61 -8.94
C MET A 101 22.37 12.80 -7.95
N VAL A 102 22.06 12.84 -6.66
CA VAL A 102 22.75 12.06 -5.63
C VAL A 102 22.52 10.56 -5.89
N PHE A 103 21.30 10.15 -6.23
CA PHE A 103 20.96 8.78 -6.62
C PHE A 103 21.69 8.34 -7.89
N GLY A 104 21.79 9.21 -8.89
CA GLY A 104 22.52 9.00 -10.14
C GLY A 104 24.04 8.93 -9.95
N VAL A 105 24.60 9.73 -9.03
CA VAL A 105 26.02 9.70 -8.67
C VAL A 105 26.36 8.49 -7.79
N ILE A 106 25.45 8.10 -6.90
CA ILE A 106 25.54 6.89 -6.06
C ILE A 106 25.48 5.61 -6.91
N LEU A 107 24.78 5.62 -8.05
CA LEU A 107 24.66 4.50 -8.99
C LEU A 107 25.97 4.15 -9.72
N ILE A 108 26.98 5.02 -9.71
CA ILE A 108 28.24 4.78 -10.42
C ILE A 108 29.15 3.88 -9.57
N ARG A 109 29.02 2.56 -9.79
CA ARG A 109 30.00 1.46 -9.59
C ARG A 109 29.94 0.51 -8.39
N SER A 110 29.13 0.69 -7.34
CA SER A 110 29.09 -0.34 -6.25
C SER A 110 27.76 -0.49 -5.50
N ILE A 111 26.73 0.30 -5.83
CA ILE A 111 25.52 0.44 -5.00
C ILE A 111 24.23 -0.02 -5.71
N GLU A 112 24.28 -0.42 -6.98
CA GLU A 112 23.10 -0.96 -7.69
C GLU A 112 22.44 -2.12 -6.92
N ILE A 113 23.27 -3.03 -6.39
CA ILE A 113 22.82 -4.14 -5.56
C ILE A 113 22.23 -3.63 -4.24
N ALA A 114 22.91 -2.73 -3.53
CA ALA A 114 22.46 -2.21 -2.24
C ALA A 114 21.15 -1.39 -2.31
N GLY A 115 20.95 -0.60 -3.38
CA GLY A 115 19.70 0.11 -3.62
C GLY A 115 18.54 -0.85 -3.91
N PHE A 116 18.77 -1.88 -4.73
CA PHE A 116 17.75 -2.88 -5.03
C PHE A 116 17.40 -3.74 -3.79
N LEU A 117 18.40 -4.08 -2.98
CA LEU A 117 18.21 -4.74 -1.68
C LEU A 117 17.34 -3.91 -0.75
N LEU A 118 17.59 -2.60 -0.63
CA LEU A 118 16.79 -1.70 0.20
C LEU A 118 15.32 -1.69 -0.23
N ILE A 119 15.05 -1.66 -1.55
CA ILE A 119 13.68 -1.70 -2.08
C ILE A 119 12.99 -3.02 -1.72
N ILE A 120 13.67 -4.17 -1.88
CA ILE A 120 13.12 -5.48 -1.52
C ILE A 120 12.78 -5.52 -0.02
N PHE A 121 13.68 -5.05 0.84
CA PHE A 121 13.43 -4.99 2.28
C PHE A 121 12.28 -4.05 2.63
N LEU A 122 12.15 -2.90 1.96
CA LEU A 122 11.01 -2.01 2.14
C LEU A 122 9.69 -2.70 1.76
N ILE A 123 9.64 -3.37 0.61
CA ILE A 123 8.45 -4.13 0.17
C ILE A 123 8.09 -5.20 1.22
N GLY A 124 9.08 -5.95 1.71
CA GLY A 124 8.87 -6.92 2.77
C GLY A 124 8.38 -6.30 4.08
N ALA A 125 8.97 -5.18 4.49
CA ALA A 125 8.55 -4.44 5.69
C ALA A 125 7.12 -3.91 5.57
N PHE A 126 6.72 -3.39 4.41
CA PHE A 126 5.34 -2.97 4.14
C PHE A 126 4.36 -4.14 4.19
N ALA A 127 4.74 -5.31 3.64
CA ALA A 127 3.92 -6.52 3.74
C ALA A 127 3.78 -7.02 5.18
N ILE A 128 4.83 -6.91 6.00
CA ILE A 128 4.78 -7.30 7.43
C ILE A 128 3.96 -6.30 8.25
N LEU A 129 4.18 -5.00 8.07
CA LEU A 129 3.47 -3.96 8.83
C LEU A 129 1.97 -3.90 8.50
N GLY A 130 1.58 -4.40 7.32
CA GLY A 130 0.20 -4.40 6.85
C GLY A 130 -0.31 -3.00 6.53
N SER A 131 -1.50 -2.95 5.95
CA SER A 131 -2.23 -1.69 5.77
C SER A 131 -2.61 -1.09 7.13
N GLY A 132 -2.63 0.24 7.22
CA GLY A 132 -3.07 0.94 8.44
C GLY A 132 -4.50 0.56 8.83
N GLU A 133 -5.33 0.23 7.85
CA GLU A 133 -6.71 -0.27 8.03
C GLU A 133 -6.72 -1.62 8.78
N ALA A 134 -5.94 -2.60 8.34
CA ALA A 134 -5.88 -3.91 8.99
C ALA A 134 -5.39 -3.83 10.44
N LYS A 135 -4.43 -2.93 10.74
CA LYS A 135 -3.98 -2.70 12.12
C LYS A 135 -5.08 -2.10 12.99
N THR A 136 -5.81 -1.10 12.48
CA THR A 136 -6.95 -0.54 13.22
C THR A 136 -8.07 -1.57 13.43
N SER A 137 -8.28 -2.47 12.47
CA SER A 137 -9.22 -3.58 12.60
C SER A 137 -8.78 -4.60 13.66
N GLU A 138 -7.49 -4.92 13.75
CA GLU A 138 -6.95 -5.77 14.82
C GLU A 138 -7.12 -5.13 16.21
N ASP A 139 -6.85 -3.83 16.34
CA ASP A 139 -7.03 -3.10 17.61
C ASP A 139 -8.51 -3.09 18.04
N LEU A 140 -9.44 -2.89 17.09
CA LEU A 140 -10.88 -2.96 17.35
C LEU A 140 -11.29 -4.35 17.86
N LEU A 141 -10.84 -5.41 17.19
CA LEU A 141 -11.17 -6.78 17.56
C LEU A 141 -10.51 -7.20 18.88
N SER A 142 -9.32 -6.70 19.18
CA SER A 142 -8.68 -6.90 20.48
C SER A 142 -9.46 -6.24 21.61
N MET A 143 -9.99 -5.03 21.38
CA MET A 143 -10.82 -4.32 22.35
C MET A 143 -12.19 -5.00 22.54
N LEU A 144 -12.85 -5.42 21.47
CA LEU A 144 -14.12 -6.16 21.56
C LEU A 144 -13.94 -7.47 22.34
N ARG A 145 -12.80 -8.15 22.16
CA ARG A 145 -12.48 -9.39 22.88
C ARG A 145 -12.18 -9.19 24.37
N SER A 146 -11.83 -7.97 24.80
CA SER A 146 -11.60 -7.69 26.22
C SER A 146 -12.89 -7.44 27.01
N HIS A 147 -14.03 -7.33 26.33
CA HIS A 147 -15.36 -7.20 26.95
C HIS A 147 -16.09 -8.54 26.97
N GLU A 148 -16.98 -8.71 27.94
CA GLU A 148 -17.81 -9.91 28.03
C GLU A 148 -18.88 -9.90 26.93
N ILE A 149 -19.22 -11.07 26.38
CA ILE A 149 -20.16 -11.20 25.25
C ILE A 149 -21.52 -10.55 25.54
N GLU A 150 -21.94 -10.55 26.80
CA GLU A 150 -23.21 -9.98 27.29
C GLU A 150 -23.23 -8.44 27.23
N GLU A 151 -22.07 -7.79 27.23
CA GLU A 151 -21.96 -6.32 27.11
C GLU A 151 -21.97 -5.86 25.65
N LEU A 152 -21.71 -6.77 24.70
CA LEU A 152 -21.69 -6.46 23.28
C LEU A 152 -23.10 -6.47 22.69
N SER A 153 -23.33 -5.61 21.70
CA SER A 153 -24.60 -5.56 20.99
C SER A 153 -24.56 -6.36 19.68
N LYS A 154 -25.73 -6.70 19.15
CA LYS A 154 -25.88 -7.26 17.79
C LYS A 154 -25.25 -6.39 16.70
N GLN A 155 -25.14 -5.08 16.93
CA GLN A 155 -24.54 -4.13 15.99
C GLN A 155 -23.00 -4.20 16.00
N ASP A 156 -22.38 -4.57 17.13
CA ASP A 156 -20.93 -4.76 17.23
C ASP A 156 -20.44 -5.94 16.38
N TYR A 157 -21.33 -6.90 16.09
CA TYR A 157 -21.05 -7.98 15.14
C TYR A 157 -20.75 -7.47 13.73
N ALA A 158 -21.50 -6.48 13.23
CA ALA A 158 -21.30 -5.95 11.88
C ALA A 158 -19.91 -5.31 11.75
N TYR A 159 -19.53 -4.47 12.72
CA TYR A 159 -18.19 -3.87 12.77
C TYR A 159 -17.08 -4.91 12.92
N ALA A 160 -17.29 -5.94 13.75
CA ALA A 160 -16.33 -7.03 13.93
C ALA A 160 -16.16 -7.86 12.65
N ALA A 161 -17.24 -8.15 11.93
CA ALA A 161 -17.23 -8.89 10.68
C ALA A 161 -16.49 -8.12 9.57
N THR A 162 -16.77 -6.82 9.41
CA THR A 162 -16.05 -5.97 8.44
C THR A 162 -14.56 -5.84 8.80
N ALA A 163 -14.24 -5.70 10.09
CA ALA A 163 -12.85 -5.66 10.57
C ALA A 163 -12.10 -6.97 10.26
N LEU A 164 -12.77 -8.12 10.44
CA LEU A 164 -12.19 -9.42 10.11
C LEU A 164 -11.91 -9.55 8.61
N ASP A 165 -12.81 -9.07 7.74
CA ASP A 165 -12.60 -9.13 6.29
C ASP A 165 -11.43 -8.24 5.83
N SER A 166 -11.25 -7.05 6.43
CA SER A 166 -10.09 -6.20 6.19
C SER A 166 -8.77 -6.92 6.54
N ILE A 167 -8.69 -7.57 7.70
CA ILE A 167 -7.52 -8.35 8.12
C ILE A 167 -7.28 -9.53 7.16
N LYS A 168 -8.35 -10.20 6.72
CA LYS A 168 -8.26 -11.31 5.77
C LYS A 168 -7.65 -10.87 4.44
N LYS A 169 -8.05 -9.72 3.90
CA LYS A 169 -7.50 -9.17 2.66
C LYS A 169 -6.01 -8.84 2.80
N ASP A 170 -5.63 -8.23 3.92
CA ASP A 170 -4.23 -7.89 4.22
C ASP A 170 -3.35 -9.14 4.37
N LEU A 171 -3.88 -10.20 4.99
CA LEU A 171 -3.24 -11.50 5.08
C LEU A 171 -3.03 -12.15 3.70
N ILE A 172 -4.05 -12.11 2.84
CA ILE A 172 -3.97 -12.65 1.47
C ILE A 172 -2.91 -11.87 0.68
N LEU A 173 -2.92 -10.54 0.76
CA LEU A 173 -1.93 -9.70 0.08
C LEU A 173 -0.50 -10.03 0.56
N SER A 174 -0.30 -10.13 1.88
CA SER A 174 1.00 -10.47 2.47
C SER A 174 1.49 -11.85 2.05
N PHE A 175 0.57 -12.82 1.98
CA PHE A 175 0.86 -14.17 1.51
C PHE A 175 1.27 -14.19 0.03
N ILE A 176 0.54 -13.45 -0.82
CA ILE A 176 0.87 -13.32 -2.25
C ILE A 176 2.24 -12.66 -2.42
N VAL A 177 2.50 -11.55 -1.75
CA VAL A 177 3.79 -10.84 -1.82
C VAL A 177 4.93 -11.75 -1.36
N GLY A 178 4.78 -12.40 -0.21
CA GLY A 178 5.78 -13.35 0.30
C GLY A 178 6.04 -14.50 -0.67
N SER A 179 4.98 -15.08 -1.24
CA SER A 179 5.09 -16.18 -2.22
C SER A 179 5.79 -15.74 -3.50
N ILE A 180 5.44 -14.56 -4.04
CA ILE A 180 6.10 -13.98 -5.22
C ILE A 180 7.60 -13.78 -4.94
N LEU A 181 7.97 -13.21 -3.79
CA LEU A 181 9.38 -12.99 -3.44
C LEU A 181 10.18 -14.30 -3.39
N VAL A 182 9.59 -15.38 -2.84
CA VAL A 182 10.25 -16.70 -2.79
C VAL A 182 10.34 -17.33 -4.18
N ILE A 183 9.24 -17.34 -4.95
CA ILE A 183 9.18 -17.94 -6.29
C ILE A 183 10.15 -17.24 -7.24
N PHE A 184 10.22 -15.91 -7.22
CA PHE A 184 11.11 -15.14 -8.09
C PHE A 184 12.55 -15.07 -7.59
N SER A 185 12.83 -15.54 -6.36
CA SER A 185 14.18 -15.50 -5.79
C SER A 185 15.27 -16.11 -6.67
N PRO A 186 15.07 -17.24 -7.40
CA PRO A 186 16.11 -17.81 -8.27
C PRO A 186 16.53 -16.86 -9.40
N TRP A 187 15.65 -15.95 -9.80
CA TRP A 187 15.89 -14.92 -10.82
C TRP A 187 16.20 -13.55 -10.21
N GLY A 188 16.43 -13.47 -8.90
CA GLY A 188 16.67 -12.21 -8.18
C GLY A 188 17.83 -11.40 -8.76
N GLU A 189 18.90 -12.03 -9.22
CA GLU A 189 20.03 -11.33 -9.86
C GLU A 189 19.71 -10.70 -11.21
N LEU A 190 18.71 -11.22 -11.91
CA LEU A 190 18.24 -10.63 -13.17
C LEU A 190 17.30 -9.46 -12.93
N ALA A 191 16.70 -9.34 -11.75
CA ALA A 191 15.71 -8.31 -11.45
C ALA A 191 16.26 -6.87 -11.55
N PRO A 192 17.46 -6.53 -11.05
CA PRO A 192 18.06 -5.20 -11.26
C PRO A 192 18.30 -4.91 -12.74
N VAL A 193 18.81 -5.89 -13.50
CA VAL A 193 19.08 -5.74 -14.94
C VAL A 193 17.79 -5.53 -15.72
N LEU A 194 16.73 -6.27 -15.39
CA LEU A 194 15.43 -6.15 -16.03
C LEU A 194 14.74 -4.83 -15.67
N ALA A 195 14.83 -4.39 -14.42
CA ALA A 195 14.32 -3.09 -14.00
C ALA A 195 15.07 -1.95 -14.70
N ALA A 196 16.40 -2.03 -14.76
CA ALA A 196 17.23 -1.06 -15.46
C ALA A 196 16.94 -1.04 -16.96
N SER A 197 16.71 -2.20 -17.59
CA SER A 197 16.36 -2.26 -19.01
C SER A 197 14.99 -1.65 -19.28
N ILE A 198 13.97 -1.96 -18.47
CA ILE A 198 12.64 -1.35 -18.58
C ILE A 198 12.72 0.16 -18.41
N ILE A 199 13.40 0.64 -17.36
CA ILE A 199 13.57 2.07 -17.11
C ILE A 199 14.31 2.72 -18.28
N SER A 200 15.42 2.14 -18.74
CA SER A 200 16.21 2.65 -19.86
C SER A 200 15.39 2.71 -21.14
N THR A 201 14.71 1.62 -21.52
CA THR A 201 13.83 1.59 -22.70
C THR A 201 12.75 2.67 -22.57
N PHE A 202 12.10 2.77 -21.42
CA PHE A 202 11.06 3.76 -21.20
C PHE A 202 11.60 5.20 -21.30
N THR A 203 12.73 5.51 -20.66
CA THR A 203 13.39 6.82 -20.73
C THR A 203 13.82 7.13 -22.17
N VAL A 204 14.37 6.16 -22.90
CA VAL A 204 14.80 6.38 -24.29
C VAL A 204 13.61 6.65 -25.21
N TYR A 205 12.58 5.80 -25.18
CA TYR A 205 11.46 5.92 -26.11
C TYR A 205 10.46 7.01 -25.73
N MET A 206 10.20 7.24 -24.44
CA MET A 206 9.25 8.27 -24.01
C MET A 206 9.88 9.64 -23.76
N ILE A 207 11.18 9.75 -23.50
CA ILE A 207 11.80 11.05 -23.18
C ILE A 207 12.81 11.43 -24.27
N TRP A 208 13.84 10.62 -24.50
CA TRP A 208 14.94 11.01 -25.38
C TRP A 208 14.59 11.08 -26.86
N ASN A 209 13.97 10.03 -27.42
CA ASN A 209 13.62 9.99 -28.85
C ASN A 209 12.71 11.16 -29.27
N PRO A 210 11.62 11.48 -28.55
CA PRO A 210 10.79 12.64 -28.86
C PRO A 210 11.57 13.95 -28.72
N THR A 211 12.44 14.07 -27.71
CA THR A 211 13.27 15.26 -27.51
C THR A 211 14.21 15.50 -28.69
N ILE A 212 14.91 14.44 -29.12
CA ILE A 212 15.83 14.51 -30.27
C ILE A 212 15.05 14.86 -31.54
N PHE A 213 13.90 14.22 -31.77
CA PHE A 213 13.03 14.53 -32.91
C PHE A 213 12.60 16.00 -32.91
N LEU A 214 12.10 16.52 -31.78
CA LEU A 214 11.69 17.92 -31.64
C LEU A 214 12.85 18.90 -31.79
N SER A 215 14.06 18.51 -31.34
CA SER A 215 15.26 19.35 -31.46
C SER A 215 15.65 19.58 -32.93
N GLY A 216 15.32 18.64 -33.81
CA GLY A 216 15.50 18.78 -35.26
C GLY A 216 14.60 19.86 -35.89
N PHE A 217 13.48 20.22 -35.24
CA PHE A 217 12.61 21.32 -35.67
C PHE A 217 12.97 22.63 -34.95
N SER A 218 13.04 22.59 -33.61
CA SER A 218 13.46 23.73 -32.81
C SER A 218 13.93 23.32 -31.42
N VAL A 219 15.11 23.82 -31.03
CA VAL A 219 15.71 23.54 -29.72
C VAL A 219 14.83 24.01 -28.55
N PRO A 220 14.18 25.19 -28.57
CA PRO A 220 13.32 25.62 -27.47
C PRO A 220 12.14 24.68 -27.22
N LEU A 221 11.55 24.12 -28.28
CA LEU A 221 10.43 23.19 -28.17
C LEU A 221 10.86 21.86 -27.53
N ALA A 222 12.07 21.38 -27.84
CA ALA A 222 12.65 20.20 -27.19
C ALA A 222 12.90 20.43 -25.69
N VAL A 223 13.36 21.63 -25.30
CA VAL A 223 13.54 22.00 -23.89
C VAL A 223 12.21 22.07 -23.16
N LEU A 224 11.19 22.70 -23.76
CA LEU A 224 9.83 22.75 -23.19
C LEU A 224 9.23 21.34 -23.01
N TYR A 225 9.47 20.45 -23.98
CA TYR A 225 9.04 19.06 -23.89
C TYR A 225 9.71 18.34 -22.72
N LEU A 226 11.02 18.47 -22.53
CA LEU A 226 11.72 17.85 -21.40
C LEU A 226 11.16 18.33 -20.05
N ILE A 227 10.88 19.63 -19.91
CA ILE A 227 10.29 20.20 -18.69
C ILE A 227 8.88 19.65 -18.44
N ALA A 228 8.08 19.47 -19.49
CA ALA A 228 6.71 18.97 -19.39
C ALA A 228 6.59 17.44 -19.25
N ALA A 229 7.53 16.67 -19.82
CA ALA A 229 7.47 15.21 -19.87
C ALA A 229 7.52 14.57 -18.47
N TRP A 230 8.39 15.09 -17.59
CA TRP A 230 8.52 14.59 -16.21
C TRP A 230 7.25 14.71 -15.35
N PRO A 231 6.60 15.89 -15.24
CA PRO A 231 5.37 16.01 -14.47
C PRO A 231 4.21 15.24 -15.10
N ILE A 232 4.11 15.17 -16.43
CA ILE A 232 3.11 14.35 -17.11
C ILE A 232 3.30 12.87 -16.77
N LEU A 233 4.55 12.39 -16.77
CA LEU A 233 4.87 11.02 -16.37
C LEU A 233 4.50 10.72 -14.92
N ALA A 234 4.80 11.64 -14.00
CA ALA A 234 4.41 11.51 -12.61
C ALA A 234 2.87 11.42 -12.46
N ILE A 235 2.13 12.26 -13.19
CA ILE A 235 0.66 12.23 -13.19
C ILE A 235 0.14 10.90 -13.74
N ILE A 236 0.70 10.40 -14.86
CA ILE A 236 0.31 9.12 -15.45
C ILE A 236 0.55 7.96 -14.48
N ILE A 237 1.70 7.94 -13.78
CA ILE A 237 2.01 6.92 -12.78
C ILE A 237 1.01 6.98 -11.62
N ILE A 238 0.73 8.18 -11.09
CA ILE A 238 -0.24 8.37 -9.99
C ILE A 238 -1.64 7.91 -10.41
N PHE A 239 -2.10 8.28 -11.61
CA PHE A 239 -3.39 7.86 -12.13
C PHE A 239 -3.44 6.36 -12.42
N GLY A 240 -2.36 5.79 -12.93
CA GLY A 240 -2.21 4.35 -13.14
C GLY A 240 -2.35 3.57 -11.83
N ILE A 241 -1.63 3.97 -10.79
CA ILE A 241 -1.72 3.37 -9.45
C ILE A 241 -3.14 3.49 -8.90
N ARG A 242 -3.77 4.67 -9.01
CA ARG A 242 -5.15 4.89 -8.56
C ARG A 242 -6.16 4.03 -9.32
N LYS A 243 -5.96 3.84 -10.62
CA LYS A 243 -6.84 3.02 -11.46
C LYS A 243 -6.73 1.54 -11.09
N VAL A 244 -5.51 1.04 -10.89
CA VAL A 244 -5.28 -0.34 -10.41
C VAL A 244 -5.94 -0.55 -9.05
N ARG A 245 -5.83 0.42 -8.13
CA ARG A 245 -6.49 0.35 -6.82
C ARG A 245 -8.02 0.26 -6.94
N ARG A 246 -8.64 1.10 -7.79
CA ARG A 246 -10.09 1.05 -8.04
C ARG A 246 -10.54 -0.24 -8.71
N SER A 247 -9.78 -0.77 -9.67
CA SER A 247 -10.11 -2.03 -10.31
C SER A 247 -9.96 -3.23 -9.36
N ALA A 248 -9.05 -3.17 -8.39
CA ALA A 248 -8.98 -4.15 -7.32
C ALA A 248 -10.23 -4.10 -6.42
N GLU A 249 -10.73 -2.89 -6.12
CA GLU A 249 -11.98 -2.68 -5.36
C GLU A 249 -13.25 -3.14 -6.14
N GLU A 250 -13.31 -2.90 -7.46
CA GLU A 250 -14.44 -3.33 -8.31
C GLU A 250 -14.47 -4.84 -8.56
N THR A 251 -13.30 -5.50 -8.64
CA THR A 251 -13.22 -6.96 -8.79
C THR A 251 -13.74 -7.67 -7.52
N ASP A 252 -13.58 -7.01 -6.37
CA ASP A 252 -14.06 -7.48 -5.06
C ASP A 252 -15.60 -7.45 -4.94
N GLN A 253 -16.28 -6.54 -5.65
CA GLN A 253 -17.75 -6.46 -5.66
C GLN A 253 -18.43 -7.49 -6.58
N ARG A 254 -17.66 -8.19 -7.45
CA ARG A 254 -18.19 -9.19 -8.39
C ARG A 254 -17.84 -10.63 -8.03
N ALA A 255 -17.13 -10.88 -6.93
CA ALA A 255 -16.91 -12.24 -6.47
C ALA A 255 -18.26 -12.88 -6.06
N PRO A 256 -18.68 -14.00 -6.66
CA PRO A 256 -19.93 -14.64 -6.30
C PRO A 256 -19.88 -15.08 -4.84
N GLN A 257 -20.89 -14.68 -4.07
CA GLN A 257 -21.14 -15.23 -2.75
C GLN A 257 -21.46 -16.72 -2.93
N VAL A 258 -20.49 -17.58 -2.61
CA VAL A 258 -20.66 -19.02 -2.45
C VAL A 258 -20.43 -19.35 -0.98
#